data_AF-A0A2R6GDC5-F1
#
_entry.id   AF-A0A2R6GDC5-F1
#
_cell.length_a   1.000
_cell.length_b   1.000
_cell.length_c   1.000
_cell.angle_alpha   90.00
_cell.angle_beta   90.00
_cell.angle_gamma   90.00
#
_symmetry.space_group_name_H-M   'P 1'
#
loop_
_entity.id
_entity.type
_entity.pdbx_description
1 polymer ?
#
loop_
_entity_poly.entity_id
_entity_poly.type
_entity_poly.pdbx_seq_one_letter_code
_entity_poly.pdbx_strand_id
1 'polypeptide(L)'
;MTEDDGEEPPATAESPAREGPLARVLAPRFGLRSWAWQAVLAVTVVALVARLVFLGARTAHFDEGRVAYWTLRYAETGHFTYRSIIHGPFVQHVGRVLFPLLGATDFVMRLPVALIGGLLPLSAVLFRDHLRDEEVLGLAVLLAFNPILLYYSRFFRSDVPLAAFAFVTFGMLVRLLATRRPRYLHGAAVFAALAFASKENAVVYLLVCVGAGALVADAALFRPRRFENGVARLRATWGRITGAVRDAPGGARRTIPRIVGHLALAVAVFAGLTLLLYAPRAGDAGGVGLWAAVADPTLWPAVVDATVTDLAEGFDYWFGQSSEPNCFADSVIGGYVCFLARFLATMGKFAAPLSALAVAGFLLERYASTDPRPLVMFAGYWGFVSVLGYPLGTDVWGAWVVTHAVVPLAIPAAVGFGHLLGYARNSVAVVRGDGDPGTHHEPADALVAGLLVLLLAGGMVVPAVQTSYLAPQERDSSTAMVQYAQPSADMCPGLAAMREAVDDREGIDVVYYGQRYYLANESATEYPPAADRYNETGGWFKRLPLPWYTEAAGAEVASARAPAGLEAALADDPAVIVAQKGYETDVRKLAEGDFRTFEYDLRAPMDGPDSRTSVVIFVRESRLSSGDQSKTQTDT
;
A
#
# COMPACT_ATOMS: atom_id res chain seq x y z
N MET A 1 62.29 -33.98 -49.03
CA MET A 1 61.10 -33.88 -49.90
C MET A 1 60.00 -34.62 -49.15
N THR A 2 59.62 -34.07 -48.00
CA THR A 2 58.50 -33.13 -47.73
C THR A 2 57.15 -33.81 -47.82
N GLU A 3 56.61 -34.03 -46.62
CA GLU A 3 55.26 -34.46 -46.25
C GLU A 3 54.19 -33.53 -46.85
N ASP A 4 53.04 -34.10 -47.16
CA ASP A 4 51.82 -33.41 -47.57
C ASP A 4 50.66 -33.97 -46.73
N ASP A 5 50.42 -33.35 -45.59
CA ASP A 5 49.19 -33.52 -44.80
C ASP A 5 48.23 -32.40 -45.22
N GLY A 6 47.09 -32.80 -45.80
CA GLY A 6 46.07 -31.89 -46.32
C GLY A 6 45.42 -31.05 -45.21
N GLU A 7 45.54 -29.73 -45.37
CA GLU A 7 45.01 -28.70 -44.48
C GLU A 7 43.53 -28.40 -44.82
N GLU A 8 42.62 -28.69 -43.88
CA GLU A 8 41.23 -28.22 -43.90
C GLU A 8 41.18 -26.69 -43.62
N PRO A 9 40.31 -25.92 -44.30
CA PRO A 9 40.24 -24.47 -44.10
C PRO A 9 39.64 -24.12 -42.73
N PRO A 10 40.16 -23.10 -42.03
CA PRO A 10 39.63 -22.73 -40.72
C PRO A 10 38.23 -22.14 -40.85
N ALA A 11 37.28 -22.74 -40.15
CA ALA A 11 35.94 -22.20 -39.94
C ALA A 11 36.04 -20.78 -39.37
N THR A 12 35.50 -19.81 -40.10
CA THR A 12 35.32 -18.44 -39.63
C THR A 12 34.37 -18.43 -38.45
N ALA A 13 34.93 -18.43 -37.24
CA ALA A 13 34.19 -18.16 -36.02
C ALA A 13 33.67 -16.72 -36.06
N GLU A 14 32.39 -16.54 -36.40
CA GLU A 14 31.67 -15.30 -36.17
C GLU A 14 31.80 -14.91 -34.69
N SER A 15 32.52 -13.82 -34.44
CA SER A 15 32.73 -13.30 -33.09
C SER A 15 31.38 -12.80 -32.54
N PRO A 16 30.84 -13.36 -31.45
CA PRO A 16 29.64 -12.83 -30.84
C PRO A 16 29.94 -11.42 -30.30
N ALA A 17 29.15 -10.44 -30.74
CA ALA A 17 29.23 -9.05 -30.33
C ALA A 17 29.43 -8.94 -28.81
N ARG A 18 30.52 -8.28 -28.41
CA ARG A 18 30.98 -8.15 -27.01
C ARG A 18 30.04 -7.27 -26.19
N GLU A 19 29.05 -7.88 -25.55
CA GLU A 19 28.14 -7.17 -24.65
C GLU A 19 28.69 -6.98 -23.22
N GLY A 20 28.38 -5.81 -22.64
CA GLY A 20 28.94 -5.29 -21.40
C GLY A 20 28.54 -6.05 -20.12
N PRO A 21 29.45 -6.20 -19.13
CA PRO A 21 29.25 -7.12 -18.01
C PRO A 21 28.58 -6.59 -16.72
N LEU A 22 28.27 -5.30 -16.56
CA LEU A 22 27.27 -4.90 -15.55
C LEU A 22 25.87 -5.43 -15.92
N ALA A 23 25.61 -5.66 -17.22
CA ALA A 23 24.45 -6.41 -17.70
C ALA A 23 24.62 -7.95 -17.63
N ARG A 24 25.84 -8.46 -17.35
CA ARG A 24 26.12 -9.89 -17.12
C ARG A 24 26.20 -10.27 -15.64
N VAL A 25 26.50 -9.33 -14.75
CA VAL A 25 26.39 -9.49 -13.28
C VAL A 25 24.92 -9.70 -12.87
N LEU A 26 23.98 -9.49 -13.80
CA LEU A 26 22.52 -9.62 -13.63
C LEU A 26 21.85 -10.69 -14.53
N ALA A 27 22.55 -11.46 -15.37
CA ALA A 27 21.89 -12.30 -16.40
C ALA A 27 21.16 -13.53 -15.79
N PRO A 28 19.92 -13.87 -16.21
CA PRO A 28 19.69 -14.43 -17.55
C PRO A 28 18.59 -13.75 -18.38
N ARG A 29 18.90 -13.54 -19.67
CA ARG A 29 18.09 -12.88 -20.70
C ARG A 29 16.92 -13.73 -21.18
N PHE A 30 15.94 -13.94 -20.33
CA PHE A 30 14.64 -14.34 -20.81
C PHE A 30 14.01 -13.14 -21.53
N GLY A 31 13.62 -13.34 -22.78
CA GLY A 31 12.62 -12.49 -23.41
C GLY A 31 11.27 -12.97 -22.91
N LEU A 32 10.38 -12.05 -22.53
CA LEU A 32 9.02 -12.44 -22.17
C LEU A 32 8.31 -12.95 -23.43
N ARG A 33 7.97 -14.24 -23.45
CA ARG A 33 7.17 -14.81 -24.55
C ARG A 33 5.78 -14.18 -24.56
N SER A 34 5.12 -14.19 -25.73
CA SER A 34 3.80 -13.58 -25.91
C SER A 34 2.76 -14.12 -24.92
N TRP A 35 2.76 -15.45 -24.70
CA TRP A 35 1.84 -16.10 -23.75
C TRP A 35 2.02 -15.60 -22.32
N ALA A 36 3.27 -15.38 -21.88
CA ALA A 36 3.56 -14.95 -20.51
C ALA A 36 3.11 -13.50 -20.30
N TRP A 37 3.31 -12.64 -21.30
CA TRP A 37 2.76 -11.27 -21.27
C TRP A 37 1.23 -11.25 -21.23
N GLN A 38 0.58 -12.06 -22.06
CA GLN A 38 -0.89 -12.20 -22.07
C GLN A 38 -1.42 -12.73 -20.73
N ALA A 39 -0.73 -13.72 -20.15
CA ALA A 39 -1.10 -14.28 -18.85
C ALA A 39 -0.96 -13.25 -17.72
N VAL A 40 0.13 -12.47 -17.70
CA VAL A 40 0.28 -11.37 -16.71
C VAL A 40 -0.83 -10.33 -16.89
N LEU A 41 -1.15 -9.94 -18.13
CA LEU A 41 -2.23 -9.00 -18.40
C LEU A 41 -3.58 -9.54 -17.91
N ALA A 42 -3.90 -10.80 -18.20
CA ALA A 42 -5.11 -11.45 -17.72
C ALA A 42 -5.18 -11.46 -16.19
N VAL A 43 -4.07 -11.81 -15.52
CA VAL A 43 -3.96 -11.77 -14.05
C VAL A 43 -4.16 -10.35 -13.53
N THR A 44 -3.59 -9.32 -14.16
CA THR A 44 -3.80 -7.91 -13.78
C THR A 44 -5.26 -7.49 -13.93
N VAL A 45 -5.94 -7.88 -15.02
CA VAL A 45 -7.37 -7.58 -15.22
C VAL A 45 -8.22 -8.23 -14.13
N VAL A 46 -7.97 -9.51 -13.81
CA VAL A 46 -8.67 -10.20 -12.71
C VAL A 46 -8.36 -9.54 -11.37
N ALA A 47 -7.11 -9.14 -11.13
CA ALA A 47 -6.70 -8.46 -9.91
C ALA A 47 -7.40 -7.10 -9.72
N LEU A 48 -7.61 -6.36 -10.81
CA LEU A 48 -8.39 -5.11 -10.84
C LEU A 48 -9.85 -5.38 -10.52
N VAL A 49 -10.49 -6.32 -11.22
CA VAL A 49 -11.90 -6.67 -10.97
C VAL A 49 -12.12 -7.08 -9.52
N ALA A 50 -11.27 -7.96 -8.98
CA ALA A 50 -11.32 -8.37 -7.58
C ALA A 50 -11.24 -7.17 -6.61
N ARG A 51 -10.45 -6.15 -6.94
CA ARG A 51 -10.33 -4.97 -6.08
C ARG A 51 -11.48 -3.98 -6.23
N LEU A 52 -12.17 -3.95 -7.36
CA LEU A 52 -13.26 -3.01 -7.61
C LEU A 52 -14.64 -3.55 -7.20
N VAL A 53 -14.87 -4.86 -7.30
CA VAL A 53 -16.15 -5.49 -6.95
C VAL A 53 -16.46 -5.27 -5.45
N PHE A 54 -17.63 -4.73 -5.14
CA PHE A 54 -18.07 -4.41 -3.77
C PHE A 54 -17.13 -3.48 -2.98
N LEU A 55 -16.34 -2.64 -3.65
CA LEU A 55 -15.33 -1.80 -2.98
C LEU A 55 -15.93 -0.81 -1.95
N GLY A 56 -17.16 -0.35 -2.18
CA GLY A 56 -17.89 0.54 -1.27
C GLY A 56 -18.79 -0.18 -0.25
N ALA A 57 -18.79 -1.52 -0.20
CA ALA A 57 -19.80 -2.27 0.55
C ALA A 57 -19.57 -2.29 2.08
N ARG A 58 -18.37 -1.89 2.54
CA ARG A 58 -18.04 -1.86 3.97
C ARG A 58 -17.96 -0.41 4.45
N THR A 59 -18.54 -0.12 5.62
CA THR A 59 -18.29 1.09 6.41
C THR A 59 -16.80 1.42 6.46
N ALA A 60 -16.45 2.68 6.20
CA ALA A 60 -15.15 3.27 6.46
C ALA A 60 -14.59 2.91 7.84
N HIS A 61 -13.32 2.49 7.84
CA HIS A 61 -12.51 2.44 9.06
C HIS A 61 -12.25 3.85 9.58
N PHE A 62 -11.93 4.01 10.87
CA PHE A 62 -11.66 5.35 11.46
C PHE A 62 -10.52 6.07 10.73
N ASP A 63 -9.41 5.37 10.43
CA ASP A 63 -8.31 5.93 9.63
C ASP A 63 -8.75 6.34 8.21
N GLU A 64 -9.64 5.57 7.56
CA GLU A 64 -10.16 5.95 6.23
C GLU A 64 -11.00 7.22 6.34
N GLY A 65 -11.97 7.23 7.25
CA GLY A 65 -12.88 8.35 7.46
C GLY A 65 -12.15 9.63 7.86
N ARG A 66 -11.13 9.54 8.72
CA ARG A 66 -10.31 10.70 9.09
C ARG A 66 -9.58 11.30 7.88
N VAL A 67 -8.91 10.48 7.07
CA VAL A 67 -8.17 10.98 5.90
C VAL A 67 -9.15 11.53 4.85
N ALA A 68 -10.26 10.84 4.63
CA ALA A 68 -11.25 11.22 3.64
C ALA A 68 -11.97 12.53 4.01
N TYR A 69 -12.34 12.71 5.28
CA TYR A 69 -12.90 13.97 5.81
C TYR A 69 -11.97 15.16 5.51
N TRP A 70 -10.71 15.09 5.94
CA TRP A 70 -9.76 16.19 5.71
C TRP A 70 -9.47 16.41 4.22
N THR A 71 -9.66 15.39 3.38
CA THR A 71 -9.54 15.52 1.93
C THR A 71 -10.74 16.26 1.32
N LEU A 72 -11.95 16.11 1.85
CA LEU A 72 -13.12 16.92 1.46
C LEU A 72 -12.93 18.37 1.87
N ARG A 73 -12.56 18.63 3.13
CA ARG A 73 -12.25 19.98 3.60
C ARG A 73 -11.18 20.65 2.73
N TYR A 74 -10.16 19.89 2.32
CA TYR A 74 -9.17 20.39 1.37
C TYR A 74 -9.81 20.73 0.00
N ALA A 75 -10.63 19.84 -0.56
CA ALA A 75 -11.30 20.06 -1.83
C ALA A 75 -12.16 21.32 -1.83
N GLU A 76 -12.92 21.56 -0.75
CA GLU A 76 -13.81 22.71 -0.57
C GLU A 76 -13.03 24.01 -0.35
N THR A 77 -12.15 24.05 0.64
CA THR A 77 -11.48 25.30 1.07
C THR A 77 -10.25 25.66 0.25
N GLY A 78 -9.74 24.74 -0.57
CA GLY A 78 -8.44 24.90 -1.22
C GLY A 78 -7.23 24.83 -0.28
N HIS A 79 -7.42 24.74 1.04
CA HIS A 79 -6.36 24.81 2.04
C HIS A 79 -5.76 23.44 2.35
N PHE A 80 -4.43 23.33 2.26
CA PHE A 80 -3.70 22.11 2.58
C PHE A 80 -2.39 22.42 3.28
N THR A 81 -2.10 21.66 4.33
CA THR A 81 -0.79 21.60 4.96
C THR A 81 -0.45 20.13 5.22
N TYR A 82 0.83 19.79 5.09
CA TYR A 82 1.27 18.42 5.33
C TYR A 82 1.16 18.09 6.82
N ARG A 83 0.59 16.92 7.13
CA ARG A 83 0.33 16.49 8.50
C ARG A 83 0.65 15.01 8.66
N SER A 84 1.75 14.70 9.35
CA SER A 84 2.19 13.31 9.56
C SER A 84 1.17 12.42 10.27
N ILE A 85 0.26 12.99 11.07
CA ILE A 85 -0.85 12.25 11.71
C ILE A 85 -1.78 11.55 10.71
N ILE A 86 -1.88 12.05 9.47
CA ILE A 86 -2.68 11.44 8.40
C ILE A 86 -1.79 10.88 7.27
N HIS A 87 -0.51 10.66 7.55
CA HIS A 87 0.50 10.14 6.63
C HIS A 87 0.76 11.03 5.40
N GLY A 88 1.53 10.50 4.44
CA GLY A 88 1.94 11.23 3.24
C GLY A 88 0.74 11.70 2.38
N PRO A 89 0.93 12.81 1.63
CA PRO A 89 -0.16 13.57 1.01
C PRO A 89 -0.70 13.02 -0.32
N PHE A 90 -0.18 11.90 -0.82
CA PHE A 90 -0.53 11.38 -2.14
C PHE A 90 -2.05 11.12 -2.29
N VAL A 91 -2.65 10.40 -1.34
CA VAL A 91 -4.06 10.00 -1.44
C VAL A 91 -5.02 11.18 -1.26
N GLN A 92 -4.60 12.21 -0.53
CA GLN A 92 -5.33 13.45 -0.31
C GLN A 92 -5.36 14.29 -1.59
N HIS A 93 -4.23 14.41 -2.30
CA HIS A 93 -4.20 15.09 -3.61
C HIS A 93 -5.06 14.39 -4.66
N VAL A 94 -5.03 13.07 -4.70
CA VAL A 94 -5.88 12.31 -5.62
C VAL A 94 -7.36 12.43 -5.23
N GLY A 95 -7.68 12.29 -3.94
CA GLY A 95 -9.05 12.39 -3.43
C GLY A 95 -9.66 13.78 -3.65
N ARG A 96 -8.87 14.86 -3.49
CA ARG A 96 -9.29 16.25 -3.79
C ARG A 96 -9.87 16.38 -5.20
N VAL A 97 -9.29 15.66 -6.17
CA VAL A 97 -9.75 15.67 -7.56
C VAL A 97 -10.93 14.73 -7.77
N LEU A 98 -10.90 13.53 -7.18
CA LEU A 98 -11.93 12.52 -7.42
C LEU A 98 -13.26 12.79 -6.73
N PHE A 99 -13.27 13.35 -5.51
CA PHE A 99 -14.51 13.56 -4.75
C PHE A 99 -15.47 14.53 -5.45
N PRO A 100 -15.03 15.69 -5.96
CA PRO A 100 -15.91 16.57 -6.72
C PRO A 100 -16.32 15.99 -8.09
N LEU A 101 -15.46 15.18 -8.73
CA LEU A 101 -15.72 14.65 -10.08
C LEU A 101 -16.65 13.43 -10.10
N LEU A 102 -16.53 12.54 -9.13
CA LEU A 102 -17.22 11.24 -9.10
C LEU A 102 -18.15 11.09 -7.88
N GLY A 103 -18.16 12.07 -6.98
CA GLY A 103 -18.92 12.05 -5.72
C GLY A 103 -18.11 11.50 -4.54
N ALA A 104 -18.40 12.03 -3.34
CA ALA A 104 -17.84 11.55 -2.09
C ALA A 104 -18.55 10.27 -1.63
N THR A 105 -18.01 9.12 -2.01
CA THR A 105 -18.55 7.81 -1.61
C THR A 105 -17.43 6.88 -1.15
N ASP A 106 -17.76 5.88 -0.34
CA ASP A 106 -16.80 4.86 0.11
C ASP A 106 -16.13 4.12 -1.06
N PHE A 107 -16.83 3.95 -2.18
CA PHE A 107 -16.26 3.40 -3.41
C PHE A 107 -15.18 4.33 -3.99
N VAL A 108 -15.51 5.61 -4.21
CA VAL A 108 -14.60 6.60 -4.81
C VAL A 108 -13.40 6.86 -3.88
N MET A 109 -13.62 6.91 -2.57
CA MET A 109 -12.57 7.01 -1.55
C MET A 109 -11.51 5.93 -1.73
N ARG A 110 -11.90 4.67 -1.88
CA ARG A 110 -10.94 3.56 -1.98
C ARG A 110 -10.40 3.31 -3.39
N LEU A 111 -11.02 3.93 -4.40
CA LEU A 111 -10.69 3.71 -5.81
C LEU A 111 -9.20 3.90 -6.14
N PRO A 112 -8.50 4.97 -5.69
CA PRO A 112 -7.07 5.15 -6.00
C PRO A 112 -6.21 3.98 -5.53
N VAL A 113 -6.44 3.53 -4.30
CA VAL A 113 -5.65 2.44 -3.69
C VAL A 113 -5.98 1.10 -4.36
N ALA A 114 -7.26 0.88 -4.70
CA ALA A 114 -7.71 -0.32 -5.41
C ALA A 114 -7.08 -0.42 -6.81
N LEU A 115 -7.00 0.69 -7.53
CA LEU A 115 -6.34 0.74 -8.85
C LEU A 115 -4.83 0.50 -8.73
N ILE A 116 -4.14 1.13 -7.79
CA ILE A 116 -2.70 0.94 -7.60
C ILE A 116 -2.38 -0.51 -7.23
N GLY A 117 -3.12 -1.08 -6.26
CA GLY A 117 -2.96 -2.47 -5.87
C GLY A 117 -3.35 -3.45 -6.97
N GLY A 118 -4.36 -3.14 -7.80
CA GLY A 118 -4.79 -3.98 -8.91
C GLY A 118 -3.86 -3.96 -10.11
N LEU A 119 -3.14 -2.84 -10.31
CA LEU A 119 -2.09 -2.71 -11.33
C LEU A 119 -0.73 -3.26 -10.87
N LEU A 120 -0.51 -3.44 -9.57
CA LEU A 120 0.75 -3.96 -9.02
C LEU A 120 1.24 -5.26 -9.69
N PRO A 121 0.41 -6.27 -10.02
CA PRO A 121 0.85 -7.47 -10.72
C PRO A 121 1.57 -7.20 -12.05
N LEU A 122 1.20 -6.13 -12.77
CA LEU A 122 1.82 -5.74 -14.04
C LEU A 122 3.31 -5.38 -13.88
N SER A 123 3.71 -4.92 -12.69
CA SER A 123 5.11 -4.63 -12.36
C SER A 123 6.02 -5.85 -12.51
N ALA A 124 5.50 -7.08 -12.47
CA ALA A 124 6.28 -8.30 -12.68
C ALA A 124 7.05 -8.27 -14.01
N VAL A 125 6.51 -7.60 -15.03
CA VAL A 125 7.12 -7.42 -16.35
C VAL A 125 8.42 -6.60 -16.31
N LEU A 126 8.66 -5.84 -15.24
CA LEU A 126 9.93 -5.13 -15.00
C LEU A 126 11.09 -6.09 -14.67
N PHE A 127 10.79 -7.33 -14.29
CA PHE A 127 11.81 -8.31 -13.88
C PHE A 127 12.05 -9.41 -14.92
N ARG A 128 11.36 -9.36 -16.07
CA ARG A 128 11.44 -10.37 -17.14
C ARG A 128 12.84 -10.70 -17.66
N ASP A 129 13.77 -9.76 -17.59
CA ASP A 129 15.14 -9.97 -18.06
C ASP A 129 16.01 -10.72 -17.01
N HIS A 130 15.41 -11.12 -15.87
CA HIS A 130 16.08 -11.73 -14.71
C HIS A 130 15.29 -12.91 -14.11
N LEU A 131 14.00 -13.02 -14.44
CA LEU A 131 13.08 -14.09 -14.04
C LEU A 131 12.62 -14.86 -15.29
N ARG A 132 12.41 -16.17 -15.14
CA ARG A 132 11.81 -17.03 -16.18
C ARG A 132 10.35 -16.66 -16.39
N ASP A 133 9.77 -17.03 -17.54
CA ASP A 133 8.36 -16.73 -17.85
C ASP A 133 7.40 -17.24 -16.75
N GLU A 134 7.64 -18.45 -16.22
CA GLU A 134 6.86 -19.03 -15.13
C GLU A 134 7.01 -18.26 -13.81
N GLU A 135 8.20 -17.72 -13.55
CA GLU A 135 8.49 -16.93 -12.36
C GLU A 135 7.86 -15.54 -12.51
N VAL A 136 7.89 -14.92 -13.69
CA VAL A 136 7.19 -13.65 -13.95
C VAL A 136 5.68 -13.81 -13.74
N LEU A 137 5.09 -14.90 -14.25
CA LEU A 137 3.70 -15.23 -14.00
C LEU A 137 3.43 -15.49 -12.50
N GLY A 138 4.29 -16.27 -11.85
CA GLY A 138 4.20 -16.54 -10.42
C GLY A 138 4.23 -15.26 -9.58
N LEU A 139 5.12 -14.33 -9.90
CA LEU A 139 5.20 -13.01 -9.26
C LEU A 139 3.90 -12.23 -9.45
N ALA A 140 3.34 -12.19 -10.67
CA ALA A 140 2.07 -11.52 -10.93
C ALA A 140 0.91 -12.15 -10.13
N VAL A 141 0.81 -13.48 -10.09
CA VAL A 141 -0.22 -14.22 -9.34
C VAL A 141 -0.09 -13.95 -7.83
N LEU A 142 1.12 -14.00 -7.29
CA LEU A 142 1.38 -13.76 -5.87
C LEU A 142 1.04 -12.32 -5.46
N LEU A 143 1.38 -11.32 -6.29
CA LEU A 143 1.01 -9.93 -6.05
C LEU A 143 -0.51 -9.69 -6.21
N ALA A 144 -1.17 -10.41 -7.12
CA ALA A 144 -2.59 -10.26 -7.40
C ALA A 144 -3.47 -10.81 -6.27
N PHE A 145 -3.15 -12.02 -5.79
CA PHE A 145 -4.06 -12.85 -4.99
C PHE A 145 -3.58 -13.12 -3.57
N ASN A 146 -2.46 -12.54 -3.12
CA ASN A 146 -2.12 -12.60 -1.71
C ASN A 146 -3.24 -11.93 -0.88
N PRO A 147 -3.82 -12.60 0.13
CA PRO A 147 -4.94 -12.08 0.94
C PRO A 147 -4.68 -10.69 1.54
N ILE A 148 -3.46 -10.44 2.04
CA ILE A 148 -3.07 -9.16 2.65
C ILE A 148 -3.09 -8.05 1.60
N LEU A 149 -2.50 -8.30 0.43
CA LEU A 149 -2.46 -7.32 -0.67
C LEU A 149 -3.84 -7.07 -1.27
N LEU A 150 -4.70 -8.09 -1.35
CA LEU A 150 -6.07 -7.91 -1.84
C LEU A 150 -6.88 -7.06 -0.85
N TYR A 151 -6.91 -7.45 0.42
CA TYR A 151 -7.69 -6.76 1.45
C TYR A 151 -7.26 -5.29 1.61
N TYR A 152 -5.96 -5.03 1.81
CA TYR A 152 -5.49 -3.67 2.09
C TYR A 152 -5.40 -2.77 0.86
N SER A 153 -5.45 -3.33 -0.34
CA SER A 153 -5.65 -2.50 -1.54
C SER A 153 -7.07 -1.96 -1.66
N ARG A 154 -8.03 -2.49 -0.88
CA ARG A 154 -9.42 -2.03 -0.81
C ARG A 154 -9.63 -1.09 0.38
N PHE A 155 -8.57 -0.45 0.84
CA PHE A 155 -8.54 0.35 2.06
C PHE A 155 -7.85 1.69 1.77
N PHE A 156 -8.50 2.82 2.11
CA PHE A 156 -8.00 4.15 1.82
C PHE A 156 -6.83 4.54 2.76
N ARG A 157 -5.67 3.92 2.52
CA ARG A 157 -4.45 4.06 3.30
C ARG A 157 -3.22 3.96 2.40
N SER A 158 -2.11 4.52 2.88
CA SER A 158 -0.89 4.71 2.09
C SER A 158 0.09 3.53 2.02
N ASP A 159 -0.10 2.46 2.81
CA ASP A 159 0.85 1.34 2.88
C ASP A 159 0.99 0.58 1.54
N VAL A 160 -0.13 0.27 0.87
CA VAL A 160 -0.13 -0.40 -0.45
C VAL A 160 0.41 0.53 -1.55
N PRO A 161 -0.03 1.81 -1.67
CA PRO A 161 0.57 2.76 -2.60
C PRO A 161 2.08 2.89 -2.44
N LEU A 162 2.57 3.04 -1.20
CA LEU A 162 4.00 3.08 -0.93
C LEU A 162 4.70 1.81 -1.44
N ALA A 163 4.22 0.63 -1.01
CA ALA A 163 4.88 -0.61 -1.37
C ALA A 163 4.90 -0.83 -2.89
N ALA A 164 3.81 -0.50 -3.58
CA ALA A 164 3.71 -0.58 -5.02
C ALA A 164 4.68 0.38 -5.73
N PHE A 165 4.68 1.66 -5.36
CA PHE A 165 5.55 2.66 -5.97
C PHE A 165 7.03 2.39 -5.70
N ALA A 166 7.38 1.96 -4.49
CA ALA A 166 8.75 1.57 -4.16
C ALA A 166 9.19 0.31 -4.93
N PHE A 167 8.30 -0.69 -5.09
CA PHE A 167 8.59 -1.88 -5.87
C PHE A 167 8.75 -1.59 -7.37
N VAL A 168 7.93 -0.70 -7.93
CA VAL A 168 8.08 -0.21 -9.30
C VAL A 168 9.37 0.60 -9.45
N THR A 169 9.71 1.45 -8.48
CA THR A 169 11.00 2.17 -8.44
C THR A 169 12.17 1.20 -8.52
N PHE A 170 12.15 0.16 -7.67
CA PHE A 170 13.14 -0.91 -7.70
C PHE A 170 13.20 -1.62 -9.07
N GLY A 171 12.06 -2.01 -9.63
CA GLY A 171 11.98 -2.61 -10.96
C GLY A 171 12.52 -1.69 -12.07
N MET A 172 12.25 -0.38 -12.02
CA MET A 172 12.79 0.60 -12.95
C MET A 172 14.31 0.71 -12.83
N LEU A 173 14.86 0.70 -11.61
CA LEU A 173 16.31 0.68 -11.39
C LEU A 173 16.95 -0.62 -11.93
N VAL A 174 16.31 -1.78 -11.73
CA VAL A 174 16.75 -3.04 -12.33
C VAL A 174 16.76 -2.94 -13.86
N ARG A 175 15.72 -2.35 -14.48
CA ARG A 175 15.67 -2.11 -15.93
C ARG A 175 16.71 -1.10 -16.40
N LEU A 176 17.01 -0.07 -15.62
CA LEU A 176 18.08 0.87 -15.89
C LEU A 176 19.43 0.15 -15.94
N LEU A 177 19.72 -0.72 -14.97
CA LEU A 177 20.96 -1.48 -14.92
C LEU A 177 21.10 -2.44 -16.11
N ALA A 178 20.01 -3.11 -16.48
CA ALA A 178 19.99 -4.07 -17.59
C ALA A 178 20.08 -3.40 -18.98
N THR A 179 19.33 -2.32 -19.20
CA THR A 179 19.17 -1.72 -20.54
C THR A 179 19.98 -0.44 -20.77
N ARG A 180 20.46 0.20 -19.69
CA ARG A 180 21.14 1.51 -19.70
C ARG A 180 20.35 2.65 -20.33
N ARG A 181 19.02 2.52 -20.43
CA ARG A 181 18.16 3.56 -21.00
C ARG A 181 17.76 4.57 -19.92
N PRO A 182 18.00 5.88 -20.13
CA PRO A 182 17.75 6.92 -19.12
C PRO A 182 16.28 7.07 -18.73
N ARG A 183 15.34 6.71 -19.61
CA ARG A 183 13.90 6.71 -19.29
C ARG A 183 13.54 5.95 -18.01
N TYR A 184 14.29 4.89 -17.70
CA TYR A 184 14.08 4.10 -16.48
C TYR A 184 14.57 4.84 -15.23
N LEU A 185 15.61 5.66 -15.34
CA LEU A 185 16.04 6.55 -14.26
C LEU A 185 14.97 7.62 -13.98
N HIS A 186 14.41 8.23 -15.03
CA HIS A 186 13.35 9.23 -14.88
C HIS A 186 12.07 8.62 -14.31
N GLY A 187 11.69 7.43 -14.79
CA GLY A 187 10.57 6.67 -14.21
C GLY A 187 10.81 6.32 -12.73
N ALA A 188 12.01 5.87 -12.38
CA ALA A 188 12.37 5.61 -10.99
C ALA A 188 12.26 6.88 -10.11
N ALA A 189 12.67 8.04 -10.62
CA ALA A 189 12.53 9.31 -9.89
C ALA A 189 11.06 9.68 -9.62
N VAL A 190 10.18 9.51 -10.63
CA VAL A 190 8.73 9.76 -10.49
C VAL A 190 8.13 8.83 -9.45
N PHE A 191 8.33 7.52 -9.58
CA PHE A 191 7.76 6.55 -8.64
C PHE A 191 8.39 6.65 -7.24
N ALA A 192 9.65 7.06 -7.11
CA ALA A 192 10.26 7.33 -5.82
C ALA A 192 9.61 8.53 -5.13
N ALA A 193 9.28 9.60 -5.86
CA ALA A 193 8.57 10.74 -5.30
C ALA A 193 7.15 10.37 -4.86
N LEU A 194 6.44 9.55 -5.65
CA LEU A 194 5.12 9.04 -5.27
C LEU A 194 5.17 8.10 -4.06
N ALA A 195 6.20 7.26 -3.96
CA ALA A 195 6.46 6.42 -2.79
C ALA A 195 6.67 7.30 -1.55
N PHE A 196 7.56 8.29 -1.65
CA PHE A 196 7.83 9.26 -0.58
C PHE A 196 6.56 9.99 -0.14
N ALA A 197 5.78 10.51 -1.09
CA ALA A 197 4.51 11.18 -0.83
C ALA A 197 3.39 10.26 -0.35
N SER A 198 3.55 8.94 -0.39
CA SER A 198 2.56 8.03 0.17
C SER A 198 2.68 7.99 1.69
N LYS A 199 3.90 7.79 2.22
CA LYS A 199 4.10 7.62 3.66
C LYS A 199 5.58 7.81 4.05
N GLU A 200 5.79 8.30 5.27
CA GLU A 200 7.09 8.65 5.86
C GLU A 200 8.05 7.46 5.91
N ASN A 201 7.52 6.25 6.13
CA ASN A 201 8.30 5.01 6.11
C ASN A 201 8.92 4.67 4.74
N ALA A 202 8.70 5.45 3.68
CA ALA A 202 9.44 5.34 2.42
C ALA A 202 10.97 5.41 2.61
N VAL A 203 11.45 6.11 3.62
CA VAL A 203 12.90 6.18 3.94
C VAL A 203 13.45 4.81 4.36
N VAL A 204 12.63 3.98 5.02
CA VAL A 204 13.01 2.60 5.41
C VAL A 204 13.31 1.75 4.18
N TYR A 205 12.57 1.94 3.09
CA TYR A 205 12.84 1.23 1.83
C TYR A 205 14.24 1.54 1.29
N LEU A 206 14.70 2.79 1.38
CA LEU A 206 16.04 3.18 0.98
C LEU A 206 17.10 2.50 1.86
N LEU A 207 16.92 2.53 3.18
CA LEU A 207 17.82 1.89 4.14
C LEU A 207 17.94 0.38 3.88
N VAL A 208 16.81 -0.29 3.70
CA VAL A 208 16.80 -1.73 3.43
C VAL A 208 17.40 -2.06 2.06
N CYS A 209 17.17 -1.22 1.03
CA CYS A 209 17.81 -1.40 -0.27
C CYS A 209 19.33 -1.26 -0.19
N VAL A 210 19.84 -0.31 0.59
CA VAL A 210 21.29 -0.15 0.83
C VAL A 210 21.84 -1.38 1.55
N GLY A 211 21.18 -1.83 2.62
CA GLY A 211 21.60 -3.02 3.38
C GLY A 211 21.59 -4.30 2.55
N ALA A 212 20.50 -4.57 1.83
CA ALA A 212 20.40 -5.72 0.94
C ALA A 212 21.43 -5.66 -0.20
N GLY A 213 21.68 -4.46 -0.75
CA GLY A 213 22.72 -4.23 -1.74
C GLY A 213 24.12 -4.51 -1.21
N ALA A 214 24.40 -4.10 0.03
CA ALA A 214 25.67 -4.38 0.70
C ALA A 214 25.88 -5.88 0.92
N LEU A 215 24.86 -6.63 1.36
CA LEU A 215 24.95 -8.09 1.54
C LEU A 215 25.19 -8.83 0.22
N VAL A 216 24.52 -8.39 -0.86
CA VAL A 216 24.75 -8.95 -2.20
C VAL A 216 26.16 -8.60 -2.69
N ALA A 217 26.64 -7.38 -2.46
CA ALA A 217 27.99 -6.96 -2.82
C ALA A 217 29.06 -7.73 -2.04
N ASP A 218 28.87 -7.92 -0.74
CA ASP A 218 29.75 -8.71 0.12
C ASP A 218 29.83 -10.17 -0.36
N ALA A 219 28.69 -10.84 -0.55
CA ALA A 219 28.65 -12.20 -1.07
C ALA A 219 29.38 -12.34 -2.43
N ALA A 220 29.25 -11.31 -3.27
CA ALA A 220 29.93 -11.20 -4.55
C ALA A 220 31.47 -11.03 -4.43
N LEU A 221 31.95 -10.35 -3.39
CA LEU A 221 33.38 -10.11 -3.15
C LEU A 221 34.04 -11.26 -2.41
N PHE A 222 33.32 -11.91 -1.48
CA PHE A 222 33.79 -13.04 -0.70
C PHE A 222 33.94 -14.33 -1.53
N ARG A 223 33.00 -14.57 -2.47
CA ARG A 223 33.10 -15.68 -3.45
C ARG A 223 33.13 -15.14 -4.87
N PRO A 224 34.25 -14.54 -5.30
CA PRO A 224 34.38 -13.90 -6.58
C PRO A 224 34.63 -14.97 -7.66
N ARG A 225 33.64 -15.81 -7.97
CA ARG A 225 33.71 -17.00 -8.85
C ARG A 225 34.77 -16.99 -9.98
N ARG A 226 34.83 -15.92 -10.77
CA ARG A 226 35.67 -15.78 -11.97
C ARG A 226 36.95 -14.96 -11.76
N PHE A 227 37.21 -14.54 -10.53
CA PHE A 227 38.35 -13.71 -10.17
C PHE A 227 39.08 -14.37 -9.00
N GLU A 228 40.39 -14.17 -8.92
CA GLU A 228 41.20 -14.76 -7.85
C GLU A 228 40.76 -14.27 -6.46
N ASN A 229 40.29 -13.02 -6.36
CA ASN A 229 39.82 -12.42 -5.13
C ASN A 229 38.87 -11.23 -5.41
N GLY A 230 38.24 -10.72 -4.34
CA GLY A 230 37.26 -9.62 -4.43
C GLY A 230 37.88 -8.34 -4.98
N VAL A 231 39.15 -8.08 -4.69
CA VAL A 231 39.87 -6.89 -5.21
C VAL A 231 40.05 -6.99 -6.72
N ALA A 232 40.41 -8.16 -7.24
CA ALA A 232 40.49 -8.39 -8.68
C ALA A 232 39.13 -8.18 -9.36
N ARG A 233 38.02 -8.64 -8.73
CA ARG A 233 36.65 -8.36 -9.19
C ARG A 233 36.35 -6.86 -9.23
N LEU A 234 36.72 -6.10 -8.18
CA LEU A 234 36.51 -4.66 -8.12
C LEU A 234 37.31 -3.92 -9.18
N ARG A 235 38.62 -4.19 -9.32
CA ARG A 235 39.46 -3.58 -10.35
C ARG A 235 38.92 -3.86 -11.74
N ALA A 236 38.53 -5.11 -12.01
CA ALA A 236 37.92 -5.46 -13.28
C ALA A 236 36.61 -4.71 -13.50
N THR A 237 35.77 -4.56 -12.48
CA THR A 237 34.50 -3.83 -12.59
C THR A 237 34.74 -2.34 -12.85
N TRP A 238 35.67 -1.73 -12.12
CA TRP A 238 36.08 -0.34 -12.29
C TRP A 238 36.64 -0.08 -13.69
N GLY A 239 37.62 -0.87 -14.14
CA GLY A 239 38.22 -0.73 -15.46
C GLY A 239 37.21 -0.83 -16.61
N ARG A 240 36.13 -1.60 -16.40
CA ARG A 240 35.04 -1.72 -17.38
C ARG A 240 34.09 -0.54 -17.36
N ILE A 241 33.78 0.03 -16.19
CA ILE A 241 32.95 1.24 -16.08
C ILE A 241 33.70 2.41 -16.74
N THR A 242 34.96 2.60 -16.39
CA THR A 242 35.80 3.67 -16.95
C THR A 242 36.05 3.46 -18.45
N GLY A 243 36.31 2.20 -18.87
CA GLY A 243 36.40 1.82 -20.28
C GLY A 243 35.12 2.14 -21.05
N ALA A 244 33.94 1.75 -20.55
CA ALA A 244 32.67 2.04 -21.20
C ALA A 244 32.40 3.55 -21.34
N VAL A 245 32.80 4.37 -20.36
CA VAL A 245 32.69 5.83 -20.45
C VAL A 245 33.68 6.42 -21.45
N ARG A 246 34.90 5.87 -21.50
CA ARG A 246 35.96 6.30 -22.43
C ARG A 246 35.63 5.94 -23.88
N ASP A 247 35.10 4.75 -24.11
CA ASP A 247 34.87 4.17 -25.44
C ASP A 247 33.49 4.52 -26.02
N ALA A 248 32.63 5.17 -25.23
CA ALA A 248 31.33 5.65 -25.69
C ALA A 248 31.47 6.68 -26.83
N PRO A 249 30.49 6.78 -27.76
CA PRO A 249 30.53 7.74 -28.86
C PRO A 249 30.70 9.19 -28.38
N GLY A 250 31.85 9.80 -28.70
CA GLY A 250 32.25 11.14 -28.23
C GLY A 250 33.09 11.16 -26.96
N GLY A 251 33.51 10.00 -26.47
CA GLY A 251 34.38 9.79 -25.32
C GLY A 251 33.80 10.27 -23.99
N ALA A 252 34.67 10.30 -22.97
CA ALA A 252 34.31 10.75 -21.63
C ALA A 252 33.76 12.20 -21.61
N ARG A 253 34.31 13.08 -22.48
CA ARG A 253 33.91 14.50 -22.58
C ARG A 253 32.43 14.70 -22.93
N ARG A 254 31.81 13.82 -23.73
CA ARG A 254 30.38 13.89 -24.04
C ARG A 254 29.53 12.99 -23.13
N THR A 255 30.09 11.87 -22.67
CA THR A 255 29.35 10.88 -21.88
C THR A 255 29.12 11.33 -20.45
N ILE A 256 30.13 11.91 -19.79
CA ILE A 256 30.01 12.36 -18.39
C ILE A 256 28.92 13.45 -18.25
N PRO A 257 28.91 14.54 -19.05
CA PRO A 257 27.86 15.56 -18.94
C PRO A 257 26.46 15.01 -19.21
N ARG A 258 26.31 14.01 -20.09
CA ARG A 258 25.01 13.36 -20.34
C ARG A 258 24.52 12.58 -19.12
N ILE A 259 25.40 11.80 -18.49
CA ILE A 259 25.07 11.05 -17.26
C ILE A 259 24.69 12.04 -16.16
N VAL A 260 25.51 13.07 -15.93
CA VAL A 260 25.24 14.12 -14.95
C VAL A 260 23.92 14.83 -15.26
N GLY A 261 23.64 15.15 -16.52
CA GLY A 261 22.38 15.78 -16.94
C GLY A 261 21.16 14.90 -16.66
N HIS A 262 21.23 13.59 -16.92
CA HIS A 262 20.13 12.68 -16.59
C HIS A 262 19.94 12.50 -15.09
N LEU A 263 21.03 12.47 -14.31
CA LEU A 263 20.97 12.42 -12.85
C LEU A 263 20.38 13.71 -12.29
N ALA A 264 20.83 14.87 -12.77
CA ALA A 264 20.31 16.18 -12.38
C ALA A 264 18.82 16.29 -12.72
N LEU A 265 18.39 15.83 -13.90
CA LEU A 265 16.98 15.79 -14.27
C LEU A 265 16.18 14.85 -13.36
N ALA A 266 16.71 13.68 -13.01
CA ALA A 266 16.05 12.76 -12.10
C ALA A 266 15.88 13.37 -10.69
N VAL A 267 16.92 14.02 -10.17
CA VAL A 267 16.88 14.75 -8.90
C VAL A 267 15.87 15.90 -8.97
N ALA A 268 15.86 16.68 -10.05
CA ALA A 268 14.92 17.78 -10.24
C ALA A 268 13.47 17.30 -10.34
N VAL A 269 13.22 16.18 -11.03
CA VAL A 269 11.88 15.55 -11.09
C VAL A 269 11.43 15.08 -9.72
N PHE A 270 12.31 14.39 -8.97
CA PHE A 270 11.99 13.94 -7.62
C PHE A 270 11.70 15.14 -6.70
N ALA A 271 12.61 16.12 -6.64
CA ALA A 271 12.47 17.30 -5.81
C ALA A 271 11.25 18.15 -6.18
N GLY A 272 10.99 18.33 -7.48
CA GLY A 272 9.83 19.06 -7.98
C GLY A 272 8.50 18.39 -7.65
N LEU A 273 8.41 17.06 -7.77
CA LEU A 273 7.22 16.30 -7.37
C LEU A 273 7.03 16.28 -5.86
N THR A 274 8.09 16.14 -5.08
CA THR A 274 8.03 16.23 -3.62
C THR A 274 7.56 17.62 -3.18
N LEU A 275 8.16 18.69 -3.73
CA LEU A 275 7.71 20.06 -3.45
C LEU A 275 6.25 20.26 -3.86
N LEU A 276 5.86 19.79 -5.05
CA LEU A 276 4.47 19.84 -5.50
C LEU A 276 3.54 19.12 -4.51
N LEU A 277 3.88 17.93 -4.01
CA LEU A 277 2.96 17.16 -3.18
C LEU A 277 2.94 17.64 -1.72
N TYR A 278 4.05 18.16 -1.19
CA TYR A 278 4.17 18.54 0.21
C TYR A 278 3.95 20.03 0.49
N ALA A 279 4.18 20.92 -0.49
CA ALA A 279 4.08 22.34 -0.23
C ALA A 279 2.67 22.75 0.25
N PRO A 280 2.58 23.71 1.19
CA PRO A 280 1.29 24.17 1.67
C PRO A 280 0.48 24.82 0.55
N ARG A 281 -0.85 24.78 0.68
CA ARG A 281 -1.79 25.55 -0.13
C ARG A 281 -2.57 26.44 0.81
N ALA A 282 -2.51 27.75 0.56
CA ALA A 282 -3.22 28.74 1.34
C ALA A 282 -4.75 28.57 1.23
N GLY A 283 -5.26 28.26 0.04
CA GLY A 283 -6.71 28.21 -0.18
C GLY A 283 -7.40 29.51 0.21
N ASP A 284 -8.63 29.38 0.71
CA ASP A 284 -9.46 30.50 1.14
C ASP A 284 -8.98 31.13 2.47
N ALA A 285 -8.17 30.40 3.25
CA ALA A 285 -7.56 30.92 4.47
C ALA A 285 -6.52 32.03 4.20
N GLY A 286 -5.99 32.11 2.97
CA GLY A 286 -4.92 33.04 2.61
C GLY A 286 -3.55 32.67 3.22
N GLY A 287 -2.51 33.43 2.88
CA GLY A 287 -1.16 33.24 3.41
C GLY A 287 -0.20 32.47 2.49
N VAL A 288 0.75 31.75 3.09
CA VAL A 288 1.83 31.05 2.36
C VAL A 288 1.28 29.81 1.68
N GLY A 289 1.49 29.70 0.37
CA GLY A 289 1.10 28.50 -0.36
C GLY A 289 1.70 28.43 -1.76
N LEU A 290 1.77 27.22 -2.31
CA LEU A 290 2.37 26.93 -3.61
C LEU A 290 1.79 27.81 -4.72
N TRP A 291 0.47 27.90 -4.81
CA TRP A 291 -0.21 28.69 -5.85
C TRP A 291 -0.10 30.21 -5.60
N ALA A 292 -0.05 30.62 -4.33
CA ALA A 292 0.25 32.01 -3.98
C ALA A 292 1.66 32.40 -4.43
N ALA A 293 2.65 31.51 -4.27
CA ALA A 293 4.03 31.75 -4.75
C ALA A 293 4.18 31.74 -6.28
N VAL A 294 3.26 31.10 -7.00
CA VAL A 294 3.19 31.23 -8.47
C VAL A 294 2.70 32.63 -8.87
N ALA A 295 1.73 33.19 -8.12
CA ALA A 295 1.22 34.54 -8.37
C ALA A 295 2.19 35.64 -7.86
N ASP A 296 2.83 35.42 -6.72
CA ASP A 296 3.84 36.27 -6.10
C ASP A 296 5.12 35.48 -5.80
N PRO A 297 6.13 35.54 -6.70
CA PRO A 297 7.38 34.82 -6.54
C PRO A 297 8.18 35.17 -5.29
N THR A 298 7.88 36.27 -4.60
CA THR A 298 8.56 36.62 -3.34
C THR A 298 8.23 35.65 -2.20
N LEU A 299 7.15 34.87 -2.33
CA LEU A 299 6.73 33.88 -1.33
C LEU A 299 7.45 32.52 -1.45
N TRP A 300 8.24 32.28 -2.51
CA TRP A 300 8.94 30.99 -2.69
C TRP A 300 9.84 30.58 -1.52
N PRO A 301 10.65 31.49 -0.92
CA PRO A 301 11.43 31.15 0.26
C PRO A 301 10.56 30.66 1.42
N ALA A 302 9.42 31.31 1.69
CA ALA A 302 8.49 30.92 2.75
C ALA A 302 7.81 29.58 2.46
N VAL A 303 7.44 29.31 1.20
CA VAL A 303 6.86 28.01 0.80
C VAL A 303 7.86 26.88 1.00
N VAL A 304 9.11 27.07 0.58
CA VAL A 304 10.16 26.06 0.74
C VAL A 304 10.46 25.84 2.22
N ASP A 305 10.58 26.90 3.00
CA ASP A 305 10.84 26.84 4.44
C ASP A 305 9.73 26.08 5.19
N ALA A 306 8.47 26.41 4.93
CA ALA A 306 7.32 25.69 5.49
C ALA A 306 7.32 24.21 5.07
N THR A 307 7.56 23.92 3.79
CA THR A 307 7.62 22.53 3.28
C THR A 307 8.70 21.71 3.97
N VAL A 308 9.90 22.27 4.13
CA VAL A 308 11.03 21.60 4.77
C VAL A 308 10.77 21.41 6.26
N THR A 309 10.17 22.41 6.92
CA THR A 309 9.81 22.34 8.34
C THR A 309 8.77 21.25 8.59
N ASP A 310 7.66 21.24 7.85
CA ASP A 310 6.60 20.23 8.00
C ASP A 310 7.14 18.81 7.74
N LEU A 311 8.03 18.67 6.74
CA LEU A 311 8.72 17.40 6.47
C LEU A 311 9.61 16.99 7.65
N ALA A 312 10.45 17.89 8.15
CA ALA A 312 11.38 17.62 9.24
C ALA A 312 10.63 17.20 10.51
N GLU A 313 9.59 17.94 10.90
CA GLU A 313 8.74 17.62 12.04
C GLU A 313 8.00 16.29 11.84
N GLY A 314 7.50 16.03 10.64
CA GLY A 314 6.83 14.77 10.31
C GLY A 314 7.74 13.56 10.43
N PHE A 315 8.99 13.67 9.96
CA PHE A 315 9.99 12.61 10.09
C PHE A 315 10.46 12.43 11.54
N ASP A 316 10.70 13.52 12.27
CA ASP A 316 11.09 13.46 13.68
C ASP A 316 10.02 12.77 14.53
N TYR A 317 8.75 13.14 14.32
CA TYR A 317 7.61 12.46 14.93
C TYR A 317 7.61 10.96 14.62
N TRP A 318 7.72 10.57 13.35
CA TRP A 318 7.66 9.16 12.94
C TRP A 318 8.82 8.33 13.51
N PHE A 319 10.06 8.85 13.45
CA PHE A 319 11.21 8.14 14.02
C PHE A 319 11.15 8.07 15.56
N GLY A 320 10.60 9.10 16.21
CA GLY A 320 10.41 9.13 17.66
C GLY A 320 9.54 7.97 18.19
N GLN A 321 8.55 7.52 17.42
CA GLN A 321 7.63 6.45 17.83
C GLN A 321 8.31 5.09 18.10
N SER A 322 9.49 4.85 17.53
CA SER A 322 10.26 3.61 17.73
C SER A 322 10.90 3.48 19.11
N SER A 323 10.86 4.56 19.91
CA SER A 323 11.49 4.63 21.24
C SER A 323 10.52 4.38 22.41
N GLU A 324 9.22 4.29 22.14
CA GLU A 324 8.18 4.10 23.16
C GLU A 324 7.81 2.62 23.34
N PRO A 325 7.47 2.19 24.57
CA PRO A 325 6.97 0.85 24.81
C PRO A 325 5.54 0.70 24.24
N ASN A 326 5.47 0.26 22.99
CA ASN A 326 4.21 0.03 22.26
C ASN A 326 3.51 -1.28 22.69
N CYS A 327 2.31 -1.54 22.16
CA CYS A 327 1.49 -2.72 22.50
C CYS A 327 1.12 -2.83 24.00
N PHE A 328 1.02 -1.72 24.72
CA PHE A 328 0.74 -1.72 26.17
C PHE A 328 1.77 -2.54 26.97
N ALA A 329 3.01 -2.64 26.48
CA ALA A 329 4.07 -3.36 27.15
C ALA A 329 4.80 -2.46 28.15
N ASP A 330 5.48 -3.05 29.12
CA ASP A 330 6.29 -2.30 30.10
C ASP A 330 7.70 -1.94 29.58
N SER A 331 8.07 -2.43 28.39
CA SER A 331 9.38 -2.18 27.78
C SER A 331 9.33 -2.20 26.25
N VAL A 332 10.28 -1.51 25.62
CA VAL A 332 10.45 -1.49 24.15
C VAL A 332 10.63 -2.91 23.60
N ILE A 333 11.40 -3.77 24.29
CA ILE A 333 11.59 -5.16 23.88
C ILE A 333 10.28 -5.94 23.96
N GLY A 334 9.49 -5.75 25.02
CA GLY A 334 8.16 -6.37 25.16
C GLY A 334 7.21 -5.94 24.04
N GLY A 335 7.19 -4.64 23.71
CA GLY A 335 6.39 -4.10 22.60
C GLY A 335 6.80 -4.68 21.25
N TYR A 336 8.12 -4.74 20.98
CA TYR A 336 8.67 -5.37 19.78
C TYR A 336 8.27 -6.84 19.67
N VAL A 337 8.43 -7.63 20.73
CA VAL A 337 8.06 -9.06 20.74
C VAL A 337 6.56 -9.24 20.51
N CYS A 338 5.71 -8.41 21.12
CA CYS A 338 4.27 -8.41 20.84
C CYS A 338 3.99 -8.18 19.34
N PHE A 339 4.53 -7.11 18.77
CA PHE A 339 4.28 -6.77 17.37
C PHE A 339 4.86 -7.80 16.41
N LEU A 340 6.04 -8.35 16.69
CA LEU A 340 6.63 -9.43 15.90
C LEU A 340 5.75 -10.68 15.94
N ALA A 341 5.23 -11.06 17.11
CA ALA A 341 4.31 -12.18 17.23
C ALA A 341 3.03 -11.97 16.41
N ARG A 342 2.44 -10.78 16.46
CA ARG A 342 1.27 -10.43 15.63
C ARG A 342 1.59 -10.41 14.13
N PHE A 343 2.78 -9.95 13.77
CA PHE A 343 3.29 -9.93 12.40
C PHE A 343 3.43 -11.34 11.84
N LEU A 344 4.12 -12.21 12.56
CA LEU A 344 4.30 -13.61 12.17
C LEU A 344 2.97 -14.38 12.15
N ALA A 345 2.07 -14.13 13.11
CA ALA A 345 0.73 -14.73 13.11
C ALA A 345 -0.08 -14.30 11.88
N THR A 346 -0.01 -13.02 11.50
CA THR A 346 -0.68 -12.51 10.29
C THR A 346 -0.09 -13.10 9.02
N MET A 347 1.24 -13.16 8.92
CA MET A 347 1.91 -13.83 7.80
C MET A 347 1.53 -15.32 7.71
N GLY A 348 1.52 -16.04 8.83
CA GLY A 348 1.15 -17.45 8.87
C GLY A 348 -0.30 -17.71 8.43
N LYS A 349 -1.24 -16.84 8.83
CA LYS A 349 -2.65 -17.00 8.46
C LYS A 349 -2.95 -16.57 7.02
N PHE A 350 -2.31 -15.48 6.55
CA PHE A 350 -2.75 -14.77 5.35
C PHE A 350 -1.68 -14.63 4.26
N ALA A 351 -0.46 -15.10 4.51
CA ALA A 351 0.63 -15.12 3.53
C ALA A 351 1.46 -16.41 3.62
N ALA A 352 0.97 -17.49 4.22
CA ALA A 352 1.71 -18.74 4.37
C ALA A 352 2.19 -19.33 3.04
N PRO A 353 1.33 -19.45 1.99
CA PRO A 353 1.77 -19.91 0.68
C PRO A 353 2.95 -19.10 0.12
N LEU A 354 2.84 -17.77 0.14
CA LEU A 354 3.89 -16.86 -0.32
C LEU A 354 5.17 -17.00 0.51
N SER A 355 5.03 -17.09 1.84
CA SER A 355 6.16 -17.21 2.76
C SER A 355 6.92 -18.53 2.57
N ALA A 356 6.20 -19.65 2.45
CA ALA A 356 6.79 -20.96 2.20
C ALA A 356 7.51 -21.00 0.85
N LEU A 357 6.86 -20.48 -0.20
CA LEU A 357 7.47 -20.36 -1.52
C LEU A 357 8.70 -19.43 -1.49
N ALA A 358 8.67 -18.34 -0.72
CA ALA A 358 9.79 -17.41 -0.59
C ALA A 358 11.01 -18.08 0.05
N VAL A 359 10.79 -18.81 1.15
CA VAL A 359 11.86 -19.58 1.80
C VAL A 359 12.41 -20.64 0.84
N ALA A 360 11.54 -21.43 0.22
CA ALA A 360 11.97 -22.47 -0.72
C ALA A 360 12.74 -21.88 -1.91
N GLY A 361 12.20 -20.84 -2.57
CA GLY A 361 12.84 -20.19 -3.70
C GLY A 361 14.17 -19.53 -3.34
N PHE A 362 14.27 -18.89 -2.17
CA PHE A 362 15.52 -18.35 -1.67
C PHE A 362 16.56 -19.45 -1.40
N LEU A 363 16.17 -20.55 -0.76
CA LEU A 363 17.08 -21.67 -0.47
C LEU A 363 17.54 -22.38 -1.75
N LEU A 364 16.64 -22.61 -2.70
CA LEU A 364 16.97 -23.16 -4.02
C LEU A 364 17.94 -22.25 -4.75
N GLU A 365 17.66 -20.95 -4.80
CA GLU A 365 18.55 -20.00 -5.42
C GLU A 365 19.92 -19.96 -4.72
N ARG A 366 19.95 -20.01 -3.39
CA ARG A 366 21.18 -19.88 -2.61
C ARG A 366 22.05 -21.13 -2.64
N TYR A 367 21.45 -22.31 -2.54
CA TYR A 367 22.15 -23.57 -2.28
C TYR A 367 22.08 -24.58 -3.43
N ALA A 368 21.05 -24.52 -4.27
CA ALA A 368 20.90 -25.42 -5.42
C ALA A 368 21.34 -24.79 -6.75
N SER A 369 21.58 -23.48 -6.80
CA SER A 369 22.13 -22.79 -7.97
C SER A 369 23.64 -22.62 -7.88
N THR A 370 24.34 -22.96 -8.96
CA THR A 370 25.77 -22.66 -9.12
C THR A 370 26.02 -21.16 -9.33
N ASP A 371 25.02 -20.43 -9.82
CA ASP A 371 25.05 -18.98 -10.04
C ASP A 371 23.75 -18.31 -9.53
N PRO A 372 23.61 -18.09 -8.20
CA PRO A 372 22.48 -17.41 -7.59
C PRO A 372 22.31 -16.00 -8.15
N ARG A 373 21.09 -15.71 -8.61
CA ARG A 373 20.68 -14.44 -9.19
C ARG A 373 20.67 -13.35 -8.11
N PRO A 374 21.42 -12.26 -8.29
CA PRO A 374 21.47 -11.17 -7.31
C PRO A 374 20.10 -10.55 -7.00
N LEU A 375 19.19 -10.51 -7.98
CA LEU A 375 17.82 -10.01 -7.81
C LEU A 375 17.07 -10.78 -6.71
N VAL A 376 17.14 -12.11 -6.75
CA VAL A 376 16.41 -13.00 -5.84
C VAL A 376 17.02 -12.90 -4.43
N MET A 377 18.35 -12.88 -4.35
CA MET A 377 19.07 -12.71 -3.08
C MET A 377 18.75 -11.35 -2.44
N PHE A 378 18.82 -10.27 -3.22
CA PHE A 378 18.49 -8.91 -2.77
C PHE A 378 17.07 -8.84 -2.22
N ALA A 379 16.09 -9.33 -2.98
CA ALA A 379 14.69 -9.30 -2.57
C ALA A 379 14.41 -10.20 -1.36
N GLY A 380 15.12 -11.33 -1.24
CA GLY A 380 15.09 -12.18 -0.05
C GLY A 380 15.60 -11.47 1.20
N TYR A 381 16.76 -10.78 1.12
CA TYR A 381 17.29 -9.99 2.25
C TYR A 381 16.36 -8.84 2.61
N TRP A 382 15.87 -8.11 1.62
CA TRP A 382 14.92 -7.02 1.83
C TRP A 382 13.65 -7.51 2.53
N GLY A 383 13.03 -8.56 1.99
CA GLY A 383 11.84 -9.17 2.58
C GLY A 383 12.07 -9.66 4.00
N PHE A 384 13.15 -10.40 4.23
CA PHE A 384 13.50 -10.93 5.56
C PHE A 384 13.71 -9.82 6.59
N VAL A 385 14.51 -8.80 6.27
CA VAL A 385 14.74 -7.66 7.18
C VAL A 385 13.45 -6.90 7.43
N SER A 386 12.54 -6.81 6.46
CA SER A 386 11.24 -6.16 6.65
C SER A 386 10.36 -6.91 7.65
N VAL A 387 10.44 -8.25 7.73
CA VAL A 387 9.73 -9.03 8.77
C VAL A 387 10.21 -8.66 10.17
N LEU A 388 11.49 -8.33 10.33
CA LEU A 388 12.09 -7.98 11.63
C LEU A 388 12.01 -6.48 11.93
N GLY A 389 12.20 -5.61 10.93
CA GLY A 389 12.34 -4.17 11.13
C GLY A 389 11.01 -3.44 11.31
N TYR A 390 9.97 -3.82 10.59
CA TYR A 390 8.67 -3.14 10.69
C TYR A 390 7.99 -3.26 12.06
N PRO A 391 8.04 -4.43 12.74
CA PRO A 391 7.57 -4.54 14.12
C PRO A 391 8.28 -3.61 15.11
N LEU A 392 9.50 -3.15 14.81
CA LEU A 392 10.25 -2.21 15.65
C LEU A 392 9.85 -0.74 15.42
N GLY A 393 9.49 -0.39 14.19
CA GLY A 393 9.25 1.00 13.77
C GLY A 393 7.79 1.41 13.68
N THR A 394 6.85 0.61 14.21
CA THR A 394 5.41 0.92 14.16
C THR A 394 4.91 1.29 15.56
N ASP A 395 4.05 2.29 15.65
CA ASP A 395 3.40 2.76 16.86
C ASP A 395 2.12 1.96 17.17
N VAL A 396 1.37 1.66 16.12
CA VAL A 396 0.09 0.97 16.19
C VAL A 396 0.15 -0.32 15.38
N TRP A 397 -0.40 -1.39 15.95
CA TRP A 397 -0.57 -2.63 15.20
C TRP A 397 -1.68 -2.49 14.15
N GLY A 398 -1.30 -2.71 12.89
CA GLY A 398 -2.24 -3.04 11.82
C GLY A 398 -1.61 -4.03 10.85
N ALA A 399 -2.38 -5.01 10.40
CA ALA A 399 -1.87 -6.04 9.52
C ALA A 399 -1.45 -5.51 8.13
N TRP A 400 -1.78 -4.26 7.78
CA TRP A 400 -1.29 -3.57 6.57
C TRP A 400 0.23 -3.45 6.55
N VAL A 401 0.88 -3.39 7.72
CA VAL A 401 2.34 -3.26 7.82
C VAL A 401 3.04 -4.47 7.19
N VAL A 402 2.38 -5.64 7.18
CA VAL A 402 2.90 -6.88 6.57
C VAL A 402 3.09 -6.74 5.05
N THR A 403 2.37 -5.82 4.40
CA THR A 403 2.54 -5.48 2.97
C THR A 403 4.01 -5.22 2.62
N HIS A 404 4.73 -4.53 3.51
CA HIS A 404 6.11 -4.12 3.25
C HIS A 404 7.12 -5.27 3.24
N ALA A 405 6.79 -6.42 3.85
CA ALA A 405 7.59 -7.64 3.76
C ALA A 405 7.10 -8.56 2.62
N VAL A 406 5.78 -8.67 2.43
CA VAL A 406 5.19 -9.58 1.43
C VAL A 406 5.54 -9.20 0.00
N VAL A 407 5.53 -7.91 -0.33
CA VAL A 407 5.85 -7.42 -1.69
C VAL A 407 7.27 -7.81 -2.13
N PRO A 408 8.34 -7.52 -1.37
CA PRO A 408 9.68 -7.97 -1.76
C PRO A 408 9.86 -9.50 -1.69
N LEU A 409 9.25 -10.19 -0.71
CA LEU A 409 9.27 -11.66 -0.64
C LEU A 409 8.57 -12.33 -1.83
N ALA A 410 7.72 -11.62 -2.57
CA ALA A 410 7.07 -12.16 -3.76
C ALA A 410 8.07 -12.55 -4.86
N ILE A 411 9.26 -11.93 -4.94
CA ILE A 411 10.31 -12.29 -5.91
C ILE A 411 10.91 -13.69 -5.63
N PRO A 412 11.48 -13.99 -4.44
CA PRO A 412 11.92 -15.35 -4.16
C PRO A 412 10.75 -16.34 -4.14
N ALA A 413 9.54 -15.92 -3.73
CA ALA A 413 8.37 -16.78 -3.82
C ALA A 413 8.03 -17.18 -5.26
N ALA A 414 8.20 -16.26 -6.20
CA ALA A 414 8.01 -16.53 -7.62
C ALA A 414 9.01 -17.56 -8.17
N VAL A 415 10.24 -17.58 -7.65
CA VAL A 415 11.23 -18.64 -7.97
C VAL A 415 10.76 -19.99 -7.43
N GLY A 416 10.33 -20.05 -6.16
CA GLY A 416 9.76 -21.27 -5.58
C GLY A 416 8.54 -21.77 -6.37
N PHE A 417 7.68 -20.84 -6.79
CA PHE A 417 6.52 -21.13 -7.63
C PHE A 417 6.92 -21.68 -9.00
N GLY A 418 7.90 -21.08 -9.66
CA GLY A 418 8.41 -21.54 -10.95
C GLY A 418 8.97 -22.96 -10.88
N HIS A 419 9.69 -23.30 -9.80
CA HIS A 419 10.16 -24.65 -9.56
C HIS A 419 9.02 -25.65 -9.35
N LEU A 420 8.01 -25.31 -8.54
CA LEU A 420 6.84 -26.15 -8.33
C LEU A 420 6.07 -26.39 -9.64
N LEU A 421 5.89 -25.34 -10.45
CA LEU A 421 5.20 -25.46 -11.73
C LEU A 421 5.97 -26.33 -12.73
N GLY A 422 7.30 -26.23 -12.73
CA GLY A 422 8.16 -27.13 -13.50
C GLY A 422 8.02 -28.59 -13.06
N TYR A 423 8.08 -28.85 -11.75
CA TYR A 423 7.88 -30.18 -11.17
C TYR A 423 6.50 -30.76 -11.53
N ALA A 424 5.43 -29.96 -11.40
CA ALA A 424 4.08 -30.36 -11.76
C ALA A 424 3.95 -30.72 -13.25
N ARG A 425 4.50 -29.88 -14.15
CA ARG A 425 4.46 -30.13 -15.60
C ARG A 425 5.21 -31.40 -15.98
N ASN A 426 6.40 -31.62 -15.42
CA ASN A 426 7.19 -32.82 -15.69
C ASN A 426 6.49 -34.08 -15.19
N SER A 427 5.91 -34.03 -13.99
CA SER A 427 5.17 -35.16 -13.40
C SER A 427 3.95 -35.54 -14.25
N VAL A 428 3.22 -34.54 -14.77
CA VAL A 428 2.08 -34.78 -15.68
C VAL A 428 2.53 -35.34 -17.03
N ALA A 429 3.65 -34.87 -17.58
CA ALA A 429 4.20 -35.39 -18.84
C ALA A 429 4.54 -36.89 -18.73
N VAL A 430 5.10 -37.32 -17.59
CA VAL A 430 5.35 -38.76 -17.33
C VAL A 430 4.06 -39.57 -17.31
N VAL A 431 3.01 -39.10 -16.62
CA VAL A 431 1.70 -39.78 -16.60
C VAL A 431 1.07 -39.88 -17.99
N ARG A 432 1.31 -38.89 -18.87
CA ARG A 432 0.82 -38.88 -20.25
C ARG A 432 1.65 -39.74 -21.21
N GLY A 433 2.80 -40.26 -20.76
CA GLY A 433 3.74 -40.99 -21.62
C GLY A 433 4.65 -40.11 -22.47
N ASP A 434 4.64 -38.79 -22.25
CA ASP A 434 5.44 -37.78 -22.97
C ASP A 434 6.73 -37.39 -22.20
N GLY A 435 7.07 -38.13 -21.14
CA GLY A 435 8.19 -37.83 -20.24
C GLY A 435 9.57 -38.07 -20.87
N ASP A 436 10.56 -37.28 -20.45
CA ASP A 436 11.96 -37.50 -20.82
C ASP A 436 12.48 -38.83 -20.21
N PRO A 437 12.98 -39.79 -21.02
CA PRO A 437 13.50 -41.07 -20.53
C PRO A 437 14.59 -40.95 -19.45
N GLY A 438 15.27 -39.79 -19.35
CA GLY A 438 16.33 -39.53 -18.38
C GLY A 438 15.86 -39.09 -16.98
N THR A 439 14.55 -38.92 -16.75
CA THR A 439 14.01 -38.44 -15.47
C THR A 439 13.13 -39.48 -14.78
N HIS A 440 13.54 -39.93 -13.59
CA HIS A 440 12.73 -40.81 -12.75
C HIS A 440 11.67 -39.98 -11.98
N HIS A 441 10.49 -39.79 -12.57
CA HIS A 441 9.30 -39.36 -11.83
C HIS A 441 8.29 -40.51 -11.80
N GLU A 442 7.62 -40.69 -10.67
CA GLU A 442 6.56 -41.69 -10.51
C GLU A 442 5.18 -41.04 -10.71
N PRO A 443 4.13 -41.80 -11.07
CA PRO A 443 2.77 -41.27 -11.14
C PRO A 443 2.30 -40.60 -9.82
N ALA A 444 2.85 -41.04 -8.68
CA ALA A 444 2.63 -40.44 -7.37
C ALA A 444 3.09 -38.97 -7.30
N ASP A 445 4.15 -38.59 -8.03
CA ASP A 445 4.66 -37.22 -8.07
C ASP A 445 3.63 -36.25 -8.66
N ALA A 446 2.86 -36.70 -9.66
CA ALA A 446 1.80 -35.88 -10.26
C ALA A 446 0.66 -35.62 -9.27
N LEU A 447 0.31 -36.62 -8.46
CA LEU A 447 -0.68 -36.48 -7.39
C LEU A 447 -0.18 -35.49 -6.32
N VAL A 448 1.07 -35.65 -5.87
CA VAL A 448 1.69 -34.75 -4.88
C VAL A 448 1.74 -33.31 -5.40
N ALA A 449 2.17 -33.10 -6.65
CA ALA A 449 2.21 -31.78 -7.27
C ALA A 449 0.81 -31.16 -7.37
N GLY A 450 -0.20 -31.95 -7.77
CA GLY A 450 -1.60 -31.51 -7.82
C GLY A 450 -2.13 -31.09 -6.46
N LEU A 451 -1.89 -31.89 -5.41
CA LEU A 451 -2.27 -31.56 -4.04
C LEU A 451 -1.57 -30.29 -3.54
N LEU A 452 -0.28 -30.11 -3.82
CA LEU A 452 0.46 -28.90 -3.45
C LEU A 452 -0.12 -27.65 -4.13
N VAL A 453 -0.45 -27.73 -5.42
CA VAL A 453 -1.10 -26.62 -6.14
C VAL A 453 -2.46 -26.30 -5.54
N LEU A 454 -3.27 -27.32 -5.23
CA LEU A 454 -4.58 -27.13 -4.58
C LEU A 454 -4.44 -26.52 -3.18
N LEU A 455 -3.46 -26.94 -2.39
CA LEU A 455 -3.18 -26.40 -1.06
C LEU A 455 -2.74 -24.93 -1.13
N LEU A 456 -1.85 -24.57 -2.08
CA LEU A 456 -1.42 -23.19 -2.26
C LEU A 456 -2.57 -22.31 -2.76
N ALA A 457 -3.35 -22.79 -3.73
CA ALA A 457 -4.51 -22.07 -4.24
C ALA A 457 -5.58 -21.89 -3.16
N GLY A 458 -5.92 -22.95 -2.42
CA GLY A 458 -6.86 -22.89 -1.30
C GLY A 458 -6.38 -21.96 -0.19
N GLY A 459 -5.10 -22.05 0.19
CA GLY A 459 -4.46 -21.20 1.19
C GLY A 459 -4.31 -19.73 0.79
N MET A 460 -4.53 -19.38 -0.47
CA MET A 460 -4.60 -17.98 -0.93
C MET A 460 -6.04 -17.54 -1.16
N VAL A 461 -6.83 -18.30 -1.92
CA VAL A 461 -8.18 -17.91 -2.35
C VAL A 461 -9.17 -17.90 -1.19
N VAL A 462 -9.20 -18.93 -0.35
CA VAL A 462 -10.14 -19.02 0.77
C VAL A 462 -9.99 -17.85 1.74
N PRO A 463 -8.79 -17.58 2.31
CA PRO A 463 -8.63 -16.43 3.20
C PRO A 463 -8.88 -15.10 2.48
N ALA A 464 -8.48 -14.95 1.21
CA ALA A 464 -8.72 -13.73 0.45
C ALA A 464 -10.23 -13.47 0.26
N VAL A 465 -11.01 -14.50 -0.06
CA VAL A 465 -12.46 -14.38 -0.23
C VAL A 465 -13.16 -14.09 1.09
N GLN A 466 -12.77 -14.82 2.14
CA GLN A 466 -13.32 -14.65 3.48
C GLN A 466 -13.12 -13.22 3.98
N THR A 467 -11.89 -12.71 3.92
CA THR A 467 -11.57 -11.39 4.48
C THR A 467 -11.98 -10.24 3.58
N SER A 468 -12.03 -10.41 2.25
CA SER A 468 -12.29 -9.28 1.35
C SER A 468 -13.76 -9.10 0.94
N TYR A 469 -14.59 -10.15 1.09
CA TYR A 469 -15.98 -10.14 0.61
C TYR A 469 -16.99 -10.73 1.59
N LEU A 470 -16.71 -11.89 2.20
CA LEU A 470 -17.72 -12.55 3.05
C LEU A 470 -17.80 -11.94 4.45
N ALA A 471 -16.65 -11.60 5.03
CA ALA A 471 -16.53 -11.09 6.39
C ALA A 471 -15.52 -9.92 6.50
N PRO A 472 -15.68 -8.83 5.72
CA PRO A 472 -14.67 -7.76 5.62
C PRO A 472 -14.59 -6.82 6.82
N GLN A 473 -15.48 -6.98 7.80
CA GLN A 473 -15.50 -6.21 9.05
C GLN A 473 -15.54 -7.10 10.29
N GLU A 474 -15.65 -8.42 10.11
CA GLU A 474 -15.80 -9.35 11.22
C GLU A 474 -14.49 -9.51 11.98
N ARG A 475 -14.59 -9.35 13.30
CA ARG A 475 -13.46 -9.26 14.20
C ARG A 475 -13.51 -10.39 15.22
N ASP A 476 -13.40 -11.61 14.73
CA ASP A 476 -13.17 -12.77 15.58
C ASP A 476 -11.65 -12.98 15.78
N SER A 477 -11.29 -13.69 16.83
CA SER A 477 -9.93 -14.20 17.13
C SER A 477 -9.25 -14.89 15.94
N SER A 478 -10.04 -15.38 14.98
CA SER A 478 -9.60 -15.94 13.71
C SER A 478 -9.11 -14.88 12.69
N THR A 479 -9.65 -13.65 12.67
CA THR A 479 -9.41 -12.60 11.66
C THR A 479 -8.40 -11.52 12.09
N ALA A 480 -7.12 -11.90 12.29
CA ALA A 480 -6.01 -10.96 12.57
C ALA A 480 -5.74 -9.89 11.47
N MET A 481 -6.53 -9.90 10.39
CA MET A 481 -6.47 -8.97 9.26
C MET A 481 -7.30 -7.70 9.47
N VAL A 482 -8.39 -7.76 10.25
CA VAL A 482 -9.24 -6.58 10.52
C VAL A 482 -8.66 -5.82 11.71
N GLN A 483 -8.28 -4.56 11.49
CA GLN A 483 -7.72 -3.72 12.55
C GLN A 483 -8.81 -3.21 13.49
N TYR A 484 -8.41 -2.81 14.70
CA TYR A 484 -9.32 -2.55 15.79
C TYR A 484 -10.29 -1.37 15.65
N ALA A 485 -10.06 -0.44 14.75
CA ALA A 485 -10.88 0.74 14.53
C ALA A 485 -11.77 0.58 13.29
N GLN A 486 -11.93 -0.66 12.80
CA GLN A 486 -13.02 -1.04 11.91
C GLN A 486 -14.30 -1.18 12.75
N PRO A 487 -15.38 -0.43 12.45
CA PRO A 487 -16.69 -0.69 13.06
C PRO A 487 -17.10 -2.15 12.85
N SER A 488 -17.53 -2.82 13.93
CA SER A 488 -17.95 -4.23 13.90
C SER A 488 -19.39 -4.44 13.46
N ALA A 489 -20.21 -3.39 13.52
CA ALA A 489 -21.58 -3.43 13.04
C ALA A 489 -21.66 -2.92 11.60
N ASP A 490 -22.54 -3.51 10.79
CA ASP A 490 -22.89 -2.96 9.49
C ASP A 490 -23.72 -1.69 9.69
N MET A 491 -23.04 -0.55 9.60
CA MET A 491 -23.65 0.77 9.75
C MET A 491 -24.30 1.26 8.45
N CYS A 492 -24.13 0.54 7.33
CA CYS A 492 -24.59 0.99 6.01
C CYS A 492 -26.07 1.36 5.98
N PRO A 493 -27.02 0.60 6.60
CA PRO A 493 -28.43 0.97 6.58
C PRO A 493 -28.72 2.32 7.26
N GLY A 494 -28.14 2.57 8.44
CA GLY A 494 -28.34 3.83 9.16
C GLY A 494 -27.62 5.01 8.50
N LEU A 495 -26.44 4.78 7.93
CA LEU A 495 -25.71 5.80 7.18
C LEU A 495 -26.40 6.14 5.85
N ALA A 496 -26.99 5.16 5.18
CA ALA A 496 -27.80 5.39 3.99
C ALA A 496 -29.07 6.18 4.32
N ALA A 497 -29.77 5.82 5.40
CA ALA A 497 -30.94 6.57 5.87
C ALA A 497 -30.56 8.00 6.28
N MET A 498 -29.43 8.20 6.96
CA MET A 498 -28.91 9.53 7.28
C MET A 498 -28.66 10.34 6.01
N ARG A 499 -27.97 9.77 5.02
CA ARG A 499 -27.68 10.45 3.75
C ARG A 499 -28.94 10.80 2.95
N GLU A 500 -29.95 9.94 2.98
CA GLU A 500 -31.24 10.21 2.32
C GLU A 500 -32.02 11.34 3.01
N ALA A 501 -31.93 11.42 4.34
CA ALA A 501 -32.68 12.39 5.14
C ALA A 501 -32.06 13.79 5.17
N VAL A 502 -30.74 13.91 4.94
CA VAL A 502 -30.04 15.20 4.76
C VAL A 502 -30.46 15.81 3.42
N ASP A 503 -30.90 17.07 3.46
CA ASP A 503 -31.35 17.82 2.29
C ASP A 503 -30.68 19.21 2.22
N ASP A 504 -30.75 19.88 1.06
CA ASP A 504 -30.09 21.19 0.84
C ASP A 504 -30.86 22.36 1.51
N ARG A 505 -31.43 22.18 2.70
CA ARG A 505 -32.16 23.24 3.41
C ARG A 505 -31.24 24.06 4.29
N GLU A 506 -31.61 25.32 4.52
CA GLU A 506 -30.91 26.16 5.49
C GLU A 506 -31.26 25.69 6.92
N GLY A 507 -30.25 25.35 7.72
CA GLY A 507 -30.41 24.93 9.11
C GLY A 507 -29.43 23.82 9.49
N ILE A 508 -29.56 23.29 10.70
CA ILE A 508 -28.78 22.14 11.17
C ILE A 508 -29.43 20.84 10.69
N ASP A 509 -28.69 20.00 9.96
CA ASP A 509 -29.18 18.69 9.51
C ASP A 509 -28.92 17.59 10.53
N VAL A 510 -27.74 17.63 11.16
CA VAL A 510 -27.24 16.55 12.03
C VAL A 510 -26.80 17.11 13.38
N VAL A 511 -27.35 16.57 14.46
CA VAL A 511 -26.93 16.92 15.84
C VAL A 511 -26.17 15.76 16.46
N TYR A 512 -24.90 16.00 16.84
CA TYR A 512 -24.17 15.09 17.72
C TYR A 512 -24.53 15.36 19.18
N TYR A 513 -25.13 14.37 19.85
CA TYR A 513 -25.62 14.50 21.21
C TYR A 513 -24.87 13.61 22.22
N GLY A 514 -24.42 14.22 23.31
CA GLY A 514 -23.76 13.56 24.44
C GLY A 514 -22.31 13.99 24.65
N GLN A 515 -21.84 13.87 25.90
CA GLN A 515 -20.51 14.34 26.32
C GLN A 515 -19.35 13.81 25.47
N ARG A 516 -19.46 12.56 24.99
CA ARG A 516 -18.42 11.94 24.16
C ARG A 516 -18.24 12.63 22.81
N TYR A 517 -19.35 13.00 22.18
CA TYR A 517 -19.37 13.54 20.82
C TYR A 517 -19.39 15.06 20.79
N TYR A 518 -19.54 15.74 21.93
CA TYR A 518 -19.63 17.18 21.98
C TYR A 518 -18.35 17.88 21.47
N LEU A 519 -18.53 18.89 20.61
CA LEU A 519 -17.51 19.87 20.25
C LEU A 519 -18.08 21.27 20.50
N ALA A 520 -17.33 22.12 21.20
CA ALA A 520 -17.83 23.43 21.60
C ALA A 520 -17.97 24.43 20.43
N ASN A 521 -17.18 24.25 19.38
CA ASN A 521 -17.24 25.06 18.17
C ASN A 521 -16.99 24.16 16.95
N GLU A 522 -18.02 23.91 16.14
CA GLU A 522 -17.92 23.07 14.93
C GLU A 522 -17.05 23.74 13.84
N SER A 523 -16.98 25.08 13.80
CA SER A 523 -16.12 25.80 12.84
C SER A 523 -14.63 25.53 13.04
N ALA A 524 -14.24 25.00 14.21
CA ALA A 524 -12.87 24.56 14.47
C ALA A 524 -12.44 23.33 13.63
N THR A 525 -13.35 22.76 12.84
CA THR A 525 -13.09 21.65 11.92
C THR A 525 -12.96 22.09 10.46
N GLU A 526 -13.18 23.39 10.16
CA GLU A 526 -13.08 23.90 8.80
C GLU A 526 -11.66 23.78 8.22
N TYR A 527 -10.66 24.07 9.05
CA TYR A 527 -9.24 24.01 8.72
C TYR A 527 -8.49 23.12 9.72
N PRO A 528 -7.52 22.31 9.27
CA PRO A 528 -6.68 21.55 10.17
C PRO A 528 -5.64 22.43 10.88
N PRO A 529 -5.17 22.04 12.09
CA PRO A 529 -5.64 20.90 12.88
C PRO A 529 -6.99 21.21 13.57
N ALA A 530 -7.86 20.20 13.69
CA ALA A 530 -9.01 20.31 14.59
C ALA A 530 -8.52 20.65 16.00
N ALA A 531 -9.19 21.60 16.65
CA ALA A 531 -8.79 22.20 17.93
C ALA A 531 -8.69 21.22 19.13
N ASP A 532 -9.05 19.95 18.95
CA ASP A 532 -9.24 18.97 20.01
C ASP A 532 -8.14 17.90 20.13
N ARG A 533 -7.15 17.84 19.23
CA ARG A 533 -6.12 16.77 19.25
C ARG A 533 -5.40 16.63 20.61
N TYR A 534 -5.28 17.73 21.37
CA TYR A 534 -4.62 17.79 22.68
C TYR A 534 -5.51 18.29 23.81
N ASN A 535 -6.78 18.60 23.55
CA ASN A 535 -7.72 19.11 24.55
C ASN A 535 -8.72 18.01 24.89
N GLU A 536 -8.77 17.60 26.17
CA GLU A 536 -9.72 16.62 26.71
C GLU A 536 -11.21 17.01 26.49
N THR A 537 -11.46 18.24 26.03
CA THR A 537 -12.77 18.90 25.92
C THR A 537 -13.42 18.84 24.52
N GLY A 538 -12.77 18.26 23.50
CA GLY A 538 -13.36 18.11 22.16
C GLY A 538 -13.58 16.65 21.73
N GLY A 539 -14.73 16.38 21.12
CA GLY A 539 -15.19 15.04 20.78
C GLY A 539 -15.00 14.61 19.32
N TRP A 540 -14.37 15.40 18.44
CA TRP A 540 -14.37 15.13 17.00
C TRP A 540 -13.70 13.80 16.67
N PHE A 541 -12.50 13.54 17.21
CA PHE A 541 -11.84 12.24 17.03
C PHE A 541 -12.65 11.06 17.59
N LYS A 542 -13.49 11.30 18.60
CA LYS A 542 -14.34 10.28 19.23
C LYS A 542 -15.59 9.97 18.41
N ARG A 543 -15.94 10.79 17.40
CA ARG A 543 -17.04 10.58 16.45
C ARG A 543 -16.66 9.70 15.24
N LEU A 544 -15.37 9.42 15.02
CA LEU A 544 -14.94 8.67 13.84
C LEU A 544 -15.69 7.32 13.73
N PRO A 545 -16.04 6.86 12.52
CA PRO A 545 -15.78 7.50 11.22
C PRO A 545 -16.88 8.48 10.78
N LEU A 546 -17.86 8.82 11.63
CA LEU A 546 -19.08 9.55 11.24
C LEU A 546 -18.87 10.90 10.54
N PRO A 547 -17.87 11.74 10.92
CA PRO A 547 -17.62 13.01 10.24
C PRO A 547 -17.43 12.87 8.72
N TRP A 548 -16.82 11.77 8.25
CA TRP A 548 -16.71 11.51 6.81
C TRP A 548 -18.07 11.44 6.13
N TYR A 549 -19.05 10.80 6.75
CA TYR A 549 -20.37 10.60 6.15
C TYR A 549 -21.25 11.83 6.25
N THR A 550 -21.15 12.60 7.33
CA THR A 550 -21.87 13.88 7.43
C THR A 550 -21.33 14.88 6.42
N GLU A 551 -20.01 14.98 6.29
CA GLU A 551 -19.37 15.84 5.29
C GLU A 551 -19.68 15.38 3.85
N ALA A 552 -19.58 14.08 3.57
CA ALA A 552 -19.89 13.53 2.25
C ALA A 552 -21.37 13.67 1.85
N ALA A 553 -22.26 13.84 2.84
CA ALA A 553 -23.66 14.16 2.62
C ALA A 553 -23.92 15.66 2.44
N GLY A 554 -22.92 16.53 2.69
CA GLY A 554 -23.10 17.98 2.70
C GLY A 554 -23.88 18.49 3.90
N ALA A 555 -23.91 17.74 5.00
CA ALA A 555 -24.74 18.05 6.16
C ALA A 555 -24.16 19.18 7.01
N GLU A 556 -24.99 20.13 7.41
CA GLU A 556 -24.66 21.09 8.46
C GLU A 556 -24.80 20.45 9.85
N VAL A 557 -23.80 20.65 10.70
CA VAL A 557 -23.64 19.89 11.95
C VAL A 557 -23.65 20.80 13.17
N ALA A 558 -24.35 20.36 14.23
CA ALA A 558 -24.26 20.95 15.56
C ALA A 558 -23.91 19.91 16.64
N SER A 559 -23.51 20.41 17.82
CA SER A 559 -23.22 19.60 19.00
C SER A 559 -23.99 20.04 20.23
N ALA A 560 -24.51 19.07 20.97
CA ALA A 560 -25.13 19.30 22.27
C ALA A 560 -24.66 18.27 23.30
N ARG A 561 -24.39 18.72 24.53
CA ARG A 561 -24.01 17.84 25.66
C ARG A 561 -25.07 17.73 26.75
N ALA A 562 -26.08 18.61 26.73
CA ALA A 562 -27.12 18.72 27.73
C ALA A 562 -28.49 18.94 27.06
N PRO A 563 -29.60 18.56 27.71
CA PRO A 563 -30.96 18.70 27.19
C PRO A 563 -31.29 20.06 26.58
N ALA A 564 -30.96 21.16 27.28
CA ALA A 564 -31.22 22.52 26.79
C ALA A 564 -30.48 22.85 25.47
N GLY A 565 -29.29 22.29 25.28
CA GLY A 565 -28.55 22.45 24.02
C GLY A 565 -29.17 21.64 22.88
N LEU A 566 -29.73 20.46 23.19
CA LEU A 566 -30.45 19.65 22.22
C LEU A 566 -31.76 20.34 21.81
N GLU A 567 -32.53 20.87 22.77
CA GLU A 567 -33.74 21.67 22.50
C GLU A 567 -33.46 22.86 21.58
N ALA A 568 -32.34 23.57 21.81
CA ALA A 568 -31.94 24.67 20.95
C ALA A 568 -31.64 24.21 19.52
N ALA A 569 -30.92 23.09 19.35
CA ALA A 569 -30.62 22.53 18.03
C ALA A 569 -31.87 21.95 17.33
N LEU A 570 -32.86 21.46 18.09
CA LEU A 570 -34.13 20.97 17.57
C LEU A 570 -35.00 22.08 16.95
N ALA A 571 -34.73 23.35 17.24
CA ALA A 571 -35.43 24.48 16.64
C ALA A 571 -35.26 24.55 15.10
N ASP A 572 -34.15 24.03 14.58
CA ASP A 572 -33.88 23.98 13.15
C ASP A 572 -34.47 22.73 12.46
N ASP A 573 -35.24 21.91 13.19
CA ASP A 573 -35.82 20.65 12.74
C ASP A 573 -34.79 19.69 12.08
N PRO A 574 -33.76 19.27 12.81
CA PRO A 574 -32.71 18.41 12.26
C PRO A 574 -33.29 17.08 11.80
N ALA A 575 -32.80 16.61 10.65
CA ALA A 575 -33.20 15.35 10.08
C ALA A 575 -32.64 14.16 10.87
N VAL A 576 -31.48 14.35 11.51
CA VAL A 576 -30.72 13.28 12.15
C VAL A 576 -30.14 13.69 13.50
N ILE A 577 -30.24 12.80 14.48
CA ILE A 577 -29.60 12.96 15.79
C ILE A 577 -28.70 11.75 16.02
N VAL A 578 -27.40 12.00 16.21
CA VAL A 578 -26.40 10.98 16.54
C VAL A 578 -26.10 11.07 18.03
N ALA A 579 -26.68 10.17 18.81
CA ALA A 579 -26.57 10.17 20.26
C ALA A 579 -25.56 9.13 20.78
N GLN A 580 -24.84 9.50 21.83
CA GLN A 580 -24.11 8.55 22.67
C GLN A 580 -25.09 7.61 23.38
N LYS A 581 -24.76 6.31 23.49
CA LYS A 581 -25.55 5.36 24.28
C LYS A 581 -25.79 5.90 25.71
N GLY A 582 -27.02 5.78 26.19
CA GLY A 582 -27.48 6.32 27.49
C GLY A 582 -28.21 7.66 27.39
N TYR A 583 -28.13 8.36 26.24
CA TYR A 583 -28.81 9.63 26.00
C TYR A 583 -30.12 9.48 25.20
N GLU A 584 -30.54 8.26 24.87
CA GLU A 584 -31.72 7.97 24.04
C GLU A 584 -33.01 8.47 24.68
N THR A 585 -33.09 8.41 26.01
CA THR A 585 -34.28 8.84 26.77
C THR A 585 -34.50 10.35 26.62
N ASP A 586 -33.43 11.14 26.59
CA ASP A 586 -33.54 12.59 26.38
C ASP A 586 -34.01 12.87 24.97
N VAL A 587 -33.41 12.20 23.97
CA VAL A 587 -33.81 12.36 22.56
C VAL A 587 -35.29 12.02 22.39
N ARG A 588 -35.78 10.90 22.93
CA ARG A 588 -37.19 10.49 22.82
C ARG A 588 -38.17 11.41 23.58
N LYS A 589 -37.71 12.14 24.58
CA LYS A 589 -38.55 13.09 25.34
C LYS A 589 -38.61 14.46 24.68
N LEU A 590 -37.50 14.88 24.07
CA LEU A 590 -37.33 16.25 23.57
C LEU A 590 -37.59 16.37 22.07
N ALA A 591 -37.19 15.36 21.28
CA ALA A 591 -37.40 15.36 19.85
C ALA A 591 -38.82 14.87 19.54
N GLU A 592 -39.68 15.80 19.11
CA GLU A 592 -41.02 15.48 18.64
C GLU A 592 -40.98 14.80 17.26
N GLY A 593 -41.89 13.85 17.02
CA GLY A 593 -42.07 13.16 15.75
C GLY A 593 -41.53 11.71 15.72
N ASP A 594 -41.80 11.03 14.61
CA ASP A 594 -41.39 9.64 14.41
C ASP A 594 -39.95 9.57 13.91
N PHE A 595 -39.12 8.83 14.64
CA PHE A 595 -37.72 8.56 14.28
C PHE A 595 -37.49 7.07 14.10
N ARG A 596 -36.87 6.70 12.98
CA ARG A 596 -36.25 5.41 12.79
C ARG A 596 -34.93 5.38 13.56
N THR A 597 -34.77 4.40 14.45
CA THR A 597 -33.58 4.28 15.31
C THR A 597 -32.65 3.18 14.80
N PHE A 598 -31.36 3.47 14.72
CA PHE A 598 -30.31 2.50 14.41
C PHE A 598 -29.26 2.51 15.53
N GLU A 599 -29.00 1.36 16.14
CA GLU A 599 -28.01 1.23 17.22
C GLU A 599 -26.82 0.40 16.75
N TYR A 600 -25.61 0.90 17.01
CA TYR A 600 -24.37 0.28 16.57
C TYR A 600 -23.35 0.25 17.71
N ASP A 601 -22.71 -0.90 17.91
CA ASP A 601 -21.54 -1.01 18.78
C ASP A 601 -20.27 -0.58 18.04
N LEU A 602 -19.67 0.52 18.47
CA LEU A 602 -18.35 0.96 18.06
C LEU A 602 -17.31 0.51 19.09
N ARG A 603 -16.15 0.05 18.62
CA ARG A 603 -14.97 -0.14 19.47
C ARG A 603 -13.96 0.94 19.11
N ALA A 604 -13.88 1.98 19.92
CA ALA A 604 -12.91 3.05 19.71
C ALA A 604 -11.59 2.78 20.48
N PRO A 605 -10.43 3.13 19.90
CA PRO A 605 -9.11 2.94 20.52
C PRO A 605 -8.96 3.52 21.93
N MET A 606 -9.57 4.68 22.17
CA MET A 606 -9.34 5.51 23.35
C MET A 606 -9.96 4.92 24.63
N ASP A 607 -10.81 3.91 24.50
CA ASP A 607 -11.65 3.43 25.60
C ASP A 607 -11.12 2.10 26.21
N GLY A 608 -10.11 1.48 25.58
CA GLY A 608 -9.50 0.19 26.01
C GLY A 608 -10.01 -1.04 25.24
N PRO A 609 -9.41 -2.23 25.43
CA PRO A 609 -9.76 -3.43 24.68
C PRO A 609 -11.17 -3.98 24.97
N ASP A 610 -11.73 -3.67 26.15
CA ASP A 610 -13.02 -4.20 26.65
C ASP A 610 -14.17 -3.19 26.60
N SER A 611 -13.89 -1.92 26.29
CA SER A 611 -14.92 -0.90 26.21
C SER A 611 -15.73 -1.04 24.91
N ARG A 612 -17.04 -1.18 25.05
CA ARG A 612 -17.99 -1.02 23.95
C ARG A 612 -18.60 0.36 24.07
N THR A 613 -18.42 1.18 23.03
CA THR A 613 -19.08 2.47 22.92
C THR A 613 -20.16 2.33 21.87
N SER A 614 -21.43 2.27 22.27
CA SER A 614 -22.52 2.24 21.30
C SER A 614 -22.88 3.67 20.86
N VAL A 615 -23.25 3.80 19.59
CA VAL A 615 -23.84 5.00 19.01
C VAL A 615 -25.27 4.69 18.59
N VAL A 616 -26.17 5.64 18.77
CA VAL A 616 -27.56 5.54 18.33
C VAL A 616 -27.85 6.65 17.34
N ILE A 617 -28.23 6.28 16.12
CA ILE A 617 -28.59 7.21 15.06
C ILE A 617 -30.11 7.24 14.95
N PHE A 618 -30.70 8.39 15.21
CA PHE A 618 -32.12 8.67 15.01
C PHE A 618 -32.29 9.42 13.70
N VAL A 619 -33.05 8.85 12.76
CA VAL A 619 -33.36 9.47 11.48
C VAL A 619 -34.85 9.73 11.41
N ARG A 620 -35.25 10.97 11.12
CA ARG A 620 -36.66 11.37 11.09
C ARG A 620 -37.39 10.68 9.94
N GLU A 621 -38.49 9.99 10.22
CA GLU A 621 -39.23 9.23 9.20
C GLU A 621 -39.85 10.13 8.13
N SER A 622 -40.32 11.32 8.50
CA SER A 622 -40.86 12.27 7.52
C SER A 622 -39.86 12.71 6.45
N ARG A 623 -38.57 12.43 6.64
CA ARG A 623 -37.48 12.74 5.69
C ARG A 623 -37.06 11.55 4.83
N LEU A 624 -37.58 10.36 5.12
CA LEU A 624 -37.32 9.18 4.31
C LEU A 624 -38.41 9.05 3.25
N SER A 625 -38.03 8.65 2.03
CA SER A 625 -39.01 8.31 1.01
C SER A 625 -39.82 7.08 1.46
N SER A 626 -41.13 7.05 1.20
CA SER A 626 -42.09 6.07 1.75
C SER A 626 -41.89 4.62 1.27
N GLY A 627 -40.73 4.26 0.74
CA GLY A 627 -40.50 3.06 -0.05
C GLY A 627 -39.43 2.12 0.51
N ASP A 628 -39.69 1.43 1.64
CA ASP A 628 -39.30 0.01 1.81
C ASP A 628 -39.95 -0.64 3.06
N GLN A 629 -41.27 -0.57 3.21
CA GLN A 629 -41.98 -1.33 4.26
C GLN A 629 -42.12 -2.85 3.96
N SER A 630 -41.49 -3.39 2.91
CA SER A 630 -41.78 -4.77 2.46
C SER A 630 -40.77 -5.86 2.85
N LYS A 631 -39.65 -5.55 3.52
CA LYS A 631 -38.58 -6.54 3.72
C LYS A 631 -38.26 -6.96 5.17
N THR A 632 -39.07 -6.61 6.15
CA THR A 632 -38.79 -6.96 7.57
C THR A 632 -39.82 -7.91 8.18
N GLN A 633 -40.44 -8.79 7.38
CA GLN A 633 -41.39 -9.75 7.93
C GLN A 633 -41.38 -11.13 7.21
N THR A 634 -40.21 -11.78 7.20
CA THR A 634 -39.95 -13.22 7.00
C THR A 634 -38.41 -13.31 6.92
N ASP A 635 -37.64 -13.93 7.81
CA ASP A 635 -37.78 -15.24 8.41
C ASP A 635 -37.22 -15.27 9.84
N THR A 636 -37.99 -15.92 10.73
CA THR A 636 -37.57 -16.49 12.02
C THR A 636 -36.71 -17.73 11.85
#